data_AF-A0A2T2SRN1-F1
#
_entry.id   AF-A0A2T2SRN1-F1
#
_cell.length_a   1.000
_cell.length_b   1.000
_cell.length_c   1.000
_cell.angle_alpha   90.00
_cell.angle_beta   90.00
_cell.angle_gamma   90.00
#
_symmetry.space_group_name_H-M   'P 1'
#
loop_
_entity.id
_entity.type
_entity.pdbx_description
1 polymer ?
#
loop_
_entity_poly.entity_id
_entity_poly.type
_entity_poly.pdbx_seq_one_letter_code
_entity_poly.pdbx_strand_id
1 'polypeptide(L)'
;MPKTAEAIVGENGQIHLLESLPLRARQRVLVTALEEESFPNAESNDSAETRAGETALLSESALAEDWNRKEEDEAWSHLQPDVAEWLRAGKQM
;
A
#
# COMPACT_ATOMS: atom_id res chain seq x y z
N MET A 1 -8.00 12.33 11.61
CA MET A 1 -7.19 11.23 11.06
C MET A 1 -6.16 11.83 10.11
N PRO A 2 -4.89 11.40 10.15
CA PRO A 2 -3.91 11.80 9.14
C PRO A 2 -4.38 11.30 7.77
N LYS A 3 -4.12 12.10 6.73
CA LYS A 3 -4.31 11.70 5.33
C LYS A 3 -2.93 11.49 4.73
N THR A 4 -2.76 10.37 4.06
CA THR A 4 -1.54 10.02 3.33
C THR A 4 -1.89 10.02 1.86
N ALA A 5 -1.00 10.55 1.02
CA ALA A 5 -1.12 10.55 -0.42
C ALA A 5 0.17 10.04 -1.03
N GLU A 6 0.06 9.23 -2.08
CA GLU A 6 1.22 8.81 -2.85
C GLU A 6 1.74 9.92 -3.75
N ALA A 7 3.04 9.87 -4.01
CA ALA A 7 3.73 10.87 -4.81
C ALA A 7 4.89 10.26 -5.57
N ILE A 8 5.21 10.85 -6.71
CA ILE A 8 6.38 10.50 -7.51
C ILE A 8 7.43 11.59 -7.40
N VAL A 9 8.70 11.19 -7.42
CA VAL A 9 9.84 12.10 -7.43
C VAL A 9 10.25 12.35 -8.87
N GLY A 10 10.22 13.60 -9.32
CA GLY A 10 10.69 14.00 -10.64
C GLY A 10 12.21 14.11 -10.72
N GLU A 11 12.74 14.31 -11.93
CA GLU A 11 14.19 14.29 -12.24
C GLU A 11 15.05 15.28 -11.43
N ASN A 12 14.46 16.34 -10.90
CA ASN A 12 15.15 17.35 -10.09
C ASN A 12 14.87 17.22 -8.57
N GLY A 13 14.26 16.11 -8.15
CA GLY A 13 13.87 15.88 -6.75
C GLY A 13 12.55 16.53 -6.33
N GLN A 14 11.80 17.11 -7.26
CA GLN A 14 10.48 17.67 -6.96
C GLN A 14 9.45 16.55 -6.71
N ILE A 15 8.61 16.71 -5.67
CA ILE A 15 7.59 15.73 -5.30
C ILE A 15 6.27 16.12 -5.98
N HIS A 16 5.72 15.22 -6.79
CA HIS A 16 4.41 15.37 -7.41
C HIS A 16 3.41 14.43 -6.76
N LEU A 17 2.42 14.98 -6.05
CA LEU A 17 1.33 14.18 -5.49
C LEU A 17 0.50 13.57 -6.63
N LEU A 18 0.24 12.26 -6.54
CA LEU A 18 -0.62 11.55 -7.51
C LEU A 18 -2.10 11.89 -7.30
N GLU A 19 -2.46 12.28 -6.08
CA GLU A 19 -3.80 12.75 -5.73
C GLU A 19 -3.78 14.13 -5.07
N SER A 20 -4.90 14.86 -5.18
CA SER A 20 -5.02 16.17 -4.54
C SER A 20 -5.20 16.04 -3.03
N LEU A 21 -4.16 16.39 -2.28
CA LEU A 21 -4.21 16.47 -0.83
C LEU A 21 -4.43 17.93 -0.38
N PRO A 22 -5.58 18.28 0.22
CA PRO A 22 -5.85 19.65 0.66
C PRO A 22 -4.96 20.00 1.86
N LEU A 23 -3.93 20.81 1.61
CA LEU A 23 -3.00 21.30 2.63
C LEU A 23 -3.39 22.71 3.08
N ARG A 24 -3.28 22.96 4.39
CA ARG A 24 -3.50 24.29 4.97
C ARG A 24 -2.19 25.07 4.99
N ALA A 25 -2.28 26.40 4.92
CA ALA A 25 -1.11 27.26 5.08
C ALA A 25 -0.38 26.94 6.39
N ARG A 26 0.96 26.84 6.33
CA ARG A 26 1.87 26.55 7.47
C ARG A 26 1.68 25.17 8.11
N GLN A 27 0.99 24.24 7.45
CA GLN A 27 0.88 22.87 7.92
C GLN A 27 2.23 22.14 7.79
N ARG A 28 2.61 21.38 8.82
CA ARG A 28 3.75 20.47 8.78
C ARG A 28 3.30 19.17 8.11
N VAL A 29 4.13 18.65 7.22
CA VAL A 29 3.94 17.35 6.56
C VAL A 29 5.11 16.44 6.88
N LEU A 30 4.87 15.13 6.85
CA LEU A 30 5.91 14.11 6.92
C LEU A 30 6.11 13.58 5.50
N VAL A 31 7.37 13.43 5.10
CA VAL A 31 7.74 12.80 3.83
C VAL A 31 8.48 11.52 4.17
N THR A 32 7.97 10.41 3.66
CA THR A 32 8.63 9.10 3.72
C THR A 32 9.02 8.75 2.30
N ALA A 33 10.32 8.61 2.05
CA ALA A 33 10.81 8.06 0.78
C ALA A 33 10.66 6.53 0.85
N LEU A 34 9.97 5.95 -0.12
CA LEU A 34 9.89 4.51 -0.29
C LEU A 34 11.16 4.04 -1.01
N GLU A 35 11.67 2.85 -0.67
CA GLU A 35 12.76 2.26 -1.43
C GLU A 35 12.32 2.05 -2.87
N GLU A 36 13.16 2.48 -3.81
CA GLU A 36 12.95 2.20 -5.23
C GLU A 36 13.03 0.69 -5.40
N GLU A 37 11.91 0.08 -5.81
CA GLU A 37 11.89 -1.29 -6.33
C GLU A 37 12.75 -1.27 -7.59
N SER A 38 14.05 -1.45 -7.38
CA SER A 38 15.02 -1.63 -8.44
C SER A 38 14.65 -2.95 -9.08
N PHE A 39 13.76 -2.94 -10.07
CA PHE A 39 13.50 -4.11 -10.90
C PHE A 39 14.86 -4.61 -11.37
N PRO A 40 15.34 -5.76 -10.86
CA PRO A 40 16.67 -6.20 -11.18
C PRO A 40 16.64 -6.56 -12.66
N ASN A 41 17.28 -5.71 -13.46
CA ASN A 41 17.93 -6.16 -14.66
C ASN A 41 18.71 -7.43 -14.30
N ALA A 42 18.29 -8.51 -14.93
CA ALA A 42 18.28 -9.86 -14.39
C ALA A 42 19.67 -10.50 -14.26
N GLU A 43 20.63 -9.95 -13.52
CA GLU A 43 21.96 -10.56 -13.38
C GLU A 43 22.65 -10.36 -12.01
N SER A 44 21.91 -10.01 -10.95
CA SER A 44 22.45 -10.09 -9.58
C SER A 44 21.55 -10.92 -8.67
N ASN A 45 22.02 -12.14 -8.33
CA ASN A 45 21.43 -13.10 -7.38
C ASN A 45 21.37 -12.60 -5.92
N ASP A 46 21.42 -11.29 -5.69
CA ASP A 46 21.37 -10.67 -4.36
C ASP A 46 20.45 -9.43 -4.37
N SER A 47 19.30 -9.55 -5.04
CA SER A 47 18.33 -8.46 -5.16
C SER A 47 17.38 -8.47 -3.96
N ALA A 48 17.17 -7.31 -3.33
CA ALA A 48 16.32 -7.14 -2.16
C ALA A 48 14.87 -7.60 -2.37
N GLU A 49 14.39 -7.64 -3.62
CA GLU A 49 13.09 -8.20 -4.00
C GLU A 49 12.98 -9.71 -3.70
N THR A 50 14.07 -10.46 -3.88
CA THR A 50 14.14 -11.87 -3.46
C THR A 50 14.08 -11.98 -1.94
N ARG A 51 14.78 -11.12 -1.19
CA ARG A 51 14.70 -11.11 0.28
C ARG A 51 13.31 -10.72 0.80
N ALA A 52 12.65 -9.73 0.20
CA ALA A 52 11.30 -9.33 0.58
C ALA A 52 10.30 -10.47 0.31
N GLY A 53 10.41 -11.14 -0.84
CA GLY A 53 9.64 -12.34 -1.17
C GLY A 53 9.93 -13.50 -0.20
N GLU A 54 11.19 -13.79 0.09
CA GLU A 54 11.58 -14.85 1.04
C GLU A 54 11.06 -14.56 2.46
N THR A 55 11.16 -13.31 2.92
CA THR A 55 10.69 -12.92 4.26
C THR A 55 9.17 -12.94 4.34
N ALA A 56 8.47 -12.54 3.27
CA ALA A 56 7.02 -12.63 3.15
C ALA A 56 6.55 -14.09 3.15
N LEU A 57 7.20 -14.97 2.36
CA LEU A 57 6.89 -16.40 2.31
C LEU A 57 7.15 -17.11 3.65
N LEU A 58 8.24 -16.75 4.34
CA LEU A 58 8.53 -17.28 5.68
C LEU A 58 7.50 -16.79 6.71
N SER A 59 7.11 -15.52 6.63
CA SER A 59 6.11 -14.92 7.53
C SER A 59 4.70 -15.45 7.28
N GLU A 60 4.34 -15.77 6.03
CA GLU A 60 3.03 -16.33 5.66
C GLU A 60 2.73 -17.60 6.45
N SER A 61 3.67 -18.54 6.46
CA SER A 61 3.50 -19.80 7.22
C SER A 61 3.34 -19.60 8.73
N ALA A 62 4.05 -18.63 9.31
CA ALA A 62 4.00 -18.34 10.75
C ALA A 62 2.71 -17.60 11.16
N LEU A 63 2.18 -16.74 10.29
CA LEU A 63 0.95 -15.97 10.54
C LEU A 63 -0.32 -16.77 10.21
N ALA A 64 -0.23 -17.71 9.26
CA ALA A 64 -1.36 -18.51 8.81
C ALA A 64 -2.06 -19.32 9.92
N GLU A 65 -1.32 -19.76 10.94
CA GLU A 65 -1.87 -20.56 12.04
C GLU A 65 -2.91 -19.79 12.87
N ASP A 66 -2.63 -18.51 13.15
CA ASP A 66 -3.51 -17.64 13.93
C ASP A 66 -4.47 -16.83 13.05
N TRP A 67 -4.07 -16.50 11.81
CA TRP A 67 -4.82 -15.60 10.93
C TRP A 67 -5.84 -16.30 10.02
N ASN A 68 -5.62 -17.55 9.60
CA ASN A 68 -6.58 -18.29 8.74
C ASN A 68 -7.70 -18.97 9.54
N ARG A 69 -8.01 -18.44 10.72
CA ARG A 69 -9.09 -18.93 11.56
C ARG A 69 -10.42 -18.38 11.06
N LYS A 70 -11.48 -19.20 11.09
CA LYS A 70 -12.82 -18.79 10.63
C LYS A 70 -13.35 -17.58 11.40
N GLU A 71 -12.96 -17.46 12.67
CA GLU A 71 -13.31 -16.34 13.53
C GLU A 71 -12.72 -15.02 13.01
N GLU A 72 -11.54 -15.06 12.40
CA GLU A 72 -10.94 -13.90 11.73
C GLU A 72 -11.73 -13.59 10.46
N ASP A 73 -11.99 -14.56 9.58
CA ASP A 73 -12.77 -14.33 8.34
C ASP A 73 -14.13 -13.63 8.62
N GLU A 74 -14.81 -14.00 9.70
CA GLU A 74 -16.03 -13.32 10.17
C GLU A 74 -15.75 -11.88 10.60
N ALA A 75 -14.68 -11.64 11.37
CA ALA A 75 -14.26 -10.31 11.78
C ALA A 75 -13.91 -9.41 10.58
N TRP A 76 -13.20 -9.94 9.57
CA TRP A 76 -12.83 -9.23 8.35
C TRP A 76 -14.04 -8.92 7.46
N SER A 77 -15.06 -9.80 7.45
CA SER A 77 -16.29 -9.59 6.68
C SER A 77 -17.03 -8.30 7.04
N HIS A 78 -16.91 -7.86 8.29
CA HIS A 78 -17.55 -6.65 8.80
C HIS A 78 -16.82 -5.35 8.44
N LEU A 79 -15.59 -5.44 7.94
CA LEU A 79 -14.77 -4.29 7.54
C LEU A 79 -14.84 -4.00 6.04
N GLN A 80 -15.44 -4.89 5.26
CA GLN A 80 -15.60 -4.64 3.84
C GLN A 80 -16.69 -3.58 3.60
N PRO A 81 -16.39 -2.49 2.85
CA PRO A 81 -17.42 -1.59 2.39
C PRO A 81 -18.40 -2.37 1.53
N ASP A 82 -19.70 -2.07 1.64
CA ASP A 82 -20.72 -2.72 0.84
C ASP A 82 -20.44 -2.44 -0.66
N VAL A 83 -19.88 -3.43 -1.35
CA VAL A 83 -19.53 -3.32 -2.78
C VAL A 83 -20.78 -3.05 -3.62
N ALA A 84 -21.98 -3.38 -3.10
CA ALA A 84 -23.24 -3.04 -3.74
C ALA A 84 -23.52 -1.53 -3.75
N GLU A 85 -22.99 -0.76 -2.78
CA GLU A 85 -23.11 0.69 -2.74
C GLU A 85 -22.23 1.37 -3.81
N TRP A 86 -21.03 0.83 -4.06
CA TRP A 86 -20.12 1.27 -5.12
C TRP A 86 -20.66 1.00 -6.53
N LEU A 87 -21.27 -0.16 -6.75
CA LEU A 87 -21.86 -0.54 -8.04
C LEU A 87 -23.14 0.24 -8.38
N ARG A 88 -23.91 0.68 -7.38
CA ARG A 88 -25.09 1.54 -7.60
C ARG A 88 -24.69 2.98 -7.91
N ALA A 89 -23.66 3.51 -7.24
CA ALA A 89 -23.17 4.87 -7.47
C ALA A 89 -22.55 5.06 -8.85
N GLY A 90 -21.85 4.05 -9.40
CA GLY A 90 -21.21 4.12 -10.72
C GLY A 90 -22.16 4.02 -11.92
N LYS A 91 -23.44 3.66 -11.72
CA LYS A 91 -24.43 3.49 -12.81
C LYS A 91 -25.29 4.74 -13.06
N GLN A 92 -25.10 5.80 -12.27
CA GLN A 92 -25.81 7.07 -12.38
C GLN A 92 -24.98 8.21 -12.99
N MET A 93 -23.79 7.91 -13.54
CA MET A 93 -23.01 8.85 -14.38
C MET A 93 -23.05 8.45 -15.85
#